data_AF-A0AA40HX34-F1
#
_entry.id   AF-A0AA40HX34-F1
#
_cell.length_a   1.000
_cell.length_b   1.000
_cell.length_c   1.000
_cell.angle_alpha   90.00
_cell.angle_beta   90.00
_cell.angle_gamma   90.00
#
_symmetry.space_group_name_H-M   'P 1'
#
loop_
_entity.id
_entity.type
_entity.pdbx_description
1 polymer ?
#
loop_
_entity_poly.entity_id
_entity_poly.type
_entity_poly.pdbx_seq_one_letter_code
_entity_poly.pdbx_strand_id
1 'polypeptide(L)'
;MMMGLGPLLLVFMLGLCLTPPTLAQDDYRYRHFLDQHYDAKPQGRNDEYCDTMMRRRGLTSPCKDTNTFIHGTKNKIKAVCEDKNGKPYGANFRISKSPFQVTTCKHRGGSPRPPCYYRATAGSRDIVIACERGLPVHFDESFYRP
;
A
#
# COMPACT_ATOMS: atom_id res chain seq x y z
N MET A 1 40.39 -33.74 36.54
CA MET A 1 39.56 -34.20 35.40
C MET A 1 38.20 -33.53 35.54
N MET A 2 37.82 -32.75 34.52
CA MET A 2 36.70 -31.80 34.54
C MET A 2 35.36 -32.53 34.47
N MET A 3 34.45 -32.26 35.42
CA MET A 3 33.09 -32.79 35.46
C MET A 3 32.25 -32.20 34.33
N GLY A 4 31.59 -33.05 33.54
CA GLY A 4 30.76 -32.67 32.40
C GLY A 4 29.44 -32.01 32.81
N LEU A 5 29.25 -30.77 32.37
CA LEU A 5 27.96 -30.06 32.35
C LEU A 5 27.38 -30.13 30.92
N GLY A 6 27.13 -31.36 30.47
CA GLY A 6 26.90 -31.72 29.08
C GLY A 6 25.46 -31.68 28.50
N PRO A 7 24.35 -31.55 29.26
CA PRO A 7 23.04 -31.57 28.59
C PRO A 7 22.07 -30.41 28.89
N LEU A 8 22.40 -29.43 29.74
CA LEU A 8 21.46 -28.36 30.12
C LEU A 8 21.57 -27.08 29.27
N LEU A 9 22.65 -26.92 28.49
CA LEU A 9 22.86 -25.75 27.64
C LEU A 9 22.22 -25.85 26.24
N LEU A 10 21.77 -27.03 25.82
CA LEU A 10 21.20 -27.25 24.48
C LEU A 10 19.70 -26.94 24.38
N VAL A 11 18.99 -26.80 25.51
CA VAL A 11 17.53 -26.56 25.50
C VAL A 11 17.19 -25.09 25.28
N PHE A 12 18.11 -24.16 25.53
CA PHE A 12 17.82 -22.71 25.44
C PHE A 12 17.94 -22.11 24.04
N MET A 13 18.48 -22.84 23.06
CA MET A 13 18.67 -22.33 21.68
C MET A 13 17.54 -22.71 20.70
N LEU A 14 16.47 -23.37 21.16
CA LEU A 14 15.31 -23.71 20.32
C LEU A 14 14.08 -22.80 20.50
N GLY A 15 14.17 -21.76 21.35
CA GLY A 15 13.00 -20.96 21.75
C GLY A 15 12.78 -19.62 21.02
N LEU A 16 13.75 -19.10 20.25
CA LEU A 16 13.69 -17.75 19.69
C LEU A 16 13.79 -17.77 18.16
N CYS A 17 12.65 -17.86 17.48
CA CYS A 17 12.34 -17.29 16.15
C CYS A 17 11.14 -17.99 15.45
N LEU A 18 10.10 -18.39 16.20
CA LEU A 18 8.83 -18.78 15.60
C LEU A 18 7.93 -17.55 15.38
N THR A 19 8.42 -16.51 14.69
CA THR A 19 7.48 -15.66 13.96
C THR A 19 7.26 -16.31 12.60
N PRO A 20 6.03 -16.74 12.25
CA PRO A 20 5.78 -17.32 10.95
C PRO A 20 6.13 -16.25 9.88
N PRO A 21 7.05 -16.54 8.94
CA PRO A 21 7.58 -15.54 7.99
C PRO A 21 6.48 -14.86 7.18
N THR A 22 5.36 -15.55 7.01
CA THR A 22 4.22 -15.06 6.26
C THR A 22 3.47 -13.88 6.93
N LEU A 23 3.39 -13.82 8.27
CA LEU A 23 2.71 -12.71 8.95
C LEU A 23 3.50 -11.40 8.83
N ALA A 24 4.83 -11.49 8.91
CA ALA A 24 5.73 -10.36 8.74
C ALA A 24 5.72 -9.82 7.30
N GLN A 25 5.61 -10.70 6.31
CA GLN A 25 5.51 -10.34 4.90
C GLN A 25 4.21 -9.60 4.57
N ASP A 26 3.07 -10.06 5.11
CA ASP A 26 1.78 -9.37 4.92
C ASP A 26 1.79 -7.97 5.52
N ASP A 27 2.39 -7.80 6.70
CA ASP A 27 2.51 -6.48 7.33
C ASP A 27 3.36 -5.52 6.49
N TYR A 28 4.48 -5.99 5.92
CA TYR A 28 5.31 -5.19 5.03
C TYR A 28 4.54 -4.73 3.79
N ARG A 29 3.84 -5.63 3.10
CA ARG A 29 3.11 -5.30 1.86
C ARG A 29 1.94 -4.36 2.12
N TYR A 30 1.21 -4.57 3.21
CA TYR A 30 0.15 -3.66 3.64
C TYR A 30 0.69 -2.27 3.99
N ARG A 31 1.80 -2.20 4.73
CA ARG A 31 2.47 -0.92 5.03
C ARG A 31 2.93 -0.22 3.76
N HIS A 32 3.55 -0.96 2.83
CA HIS A 32 3.94 -0.43 1.54
C HIS A 32 2.74 0.10 0.73
N PHE A 33 1.62 -0.62 0.71
CA PHE A 33 0.37 -0.15 0.11
C PHE A 33 -0.07 1.18 0.72
N LEU A 34 -0.04 1.33 2.05
CA LEU A 34 -0.40 2.60 2.70
C LEU A 34 0.59 3.72 2.36
N ASP A 35 1.89 3.43 2.36
CA ASP A 35 2.92 4.40 2.02
C ASP A 35 2.74 4.94 0.60
N GLN A 36 2.34 4.08 -0.34
CA GLN A 36 2.09 4.50 -1.72
C GLN A 36 0.71 5.12 -1.93
N HIS A 37 -0.34 4.59 -1.31
CA HIS A 37 -1.72 4.83 -1.73
C HIS A 37 -2.64 5.41 -0.67
N TYR A 38 -2.17 5.69 0.55
CA TYR A 38 -3.05 6.23 1.59
C TYR A 38 -2.65 7.63 2.05
N ASP A 39 -3.60 8.55 2.05
CA ASP A 39 -3.47 9.86 2.70
C ASP A 39 -4.80 10.29 3.32
N ALA A 40 -4.88 10.25 4.66
CA ALA A 40 -6.15 10.31 5.39
C ALA A 40 -6.95 11.61 5.14
N LYS A 41 -6.25 12.75 5.22
CA LYS A 41 -6.82 14.10 5.25
C LYS A 41 -5.97 15.01 4.34
N PRO A 42 -6.15 14.92 3.02
CA PRO A 42 -5.36 15.71 2.09
C PRO A 42 -5.68 17.20 2.22
N GLN A 43 -4.72 18.05 1.87
CA GLN A 43 -4.92 19.49 1.69
C GLN A 43 -4.69 19.85 0.22
N GLY A 44 -5.56 20.70 -0.34
CA GLY A 44 -5.49 21.16 -1.73
C GLY A 44 -5.93 20.14 -2.78
N ARG A 45 -5.39 18.91 -2.76
CA ARG A 45 -5.61 17.85 -3.78
C ARG A 45 -5.34 18.34 -5.22
N ASN A 46 -4.42 19.31 -5.35
CA ASN A 46 -4.01 19.95 -6.59
C ASN A 46 -2.63 19.42 -7.04
N ASP A 47 -2.07 20.03 -8.08
CA ASP A 47 -0.78 19.63 -8.65
C ASP A 47 0.36 19.71 -7.62
N GLU A 48 0.40 20.77 -6.80
CA GLU A 48 1.37 20.95 -5.72
C GLU A 48 1.28 19.86 -4.64
N TYR A 49 0.05 19.44 -4.30
CA TYR A 49 -0.19 18.29 -3.44
C TYR A 49 0.48 17.04 -4.00
N CYS A 50 0.30 16.76 -5.30
CA CYS A 50 0.92 15.60 -5.94
C CYS A 50 2.45 15.68 -5.93
N ASP A 51 3.04 16.81 -6.35
CA ASP A 51 4.51 16.99 -6.34
C ASP A 51 5.09 16.76 -4.94
N THR A 52 4.42 17.30 -3.93
CA THR A 52 4.84 17.18 -2.53
C THR A 52 4.67 15.75 -2.01
N MET A 53 3.52 15.12 -2.24
CA MET A 53 3.22 13.80 -1.72
C MET A 53 4.04 12.71 -2.39
N MET A 54 4.21 12.77 -3.71
CA MET A 54 5.06 11.81 -4.43
C MET A 54 6.49 11.83 -3.91
N ARG A 55 7.05 13.01 -3.61
CA ARG A 55 8.36 13.14 -2.96
C ARG A 55 8.36 12.60 -1.53
N ARG A 56 7.38 12.99 -0.70
CA ARG A 56 7.27 12.54 0.70
C ARG A 56 7.15 11.02 0.82
N ARG A 57 6.56 10.36 -0.17
CA ARG A 57 6.40 8.90 -0.21
C ARG A 57 7.52 8.17 -0.94
N GLY A 58 8.59 8.87 -1.36
CA GLY A 58 9.73 8.26 -2.03
C GLY A 58 9.44 7.74 -3.45
N LEU A 59 8.42 8.27 -4.13
CA LEU A 59 7.95 7.81 -5.44
C LEU A 59 8.55 8.62 -6.61
N THR A 60 9.76 9.13 -6.42
CA THR A 60 10.41 10.08 -7.35
C THR A 60 11.79 9.64 -7.83
N SER A 61 12.27 8.45 -7.45
CA SER A 61 13.56 7.91 -7.91
C SER A 61 13.43 6.45 -8.35
N PRO A 62 12.96 6.18 -9.58
CA PRO A 62 12.56 7.14 -10.62
C PRO A 62 11.16 7.76 -10.37
N CYS A 63 10.80 8.77 -11.16
CA CYS A 63 9.46 9.36 -11.17
C CYS A 63 8.43 8.27 -11.51
N LYS A 64 7.56 7.94 -10.54
CA LYS A 64 6.49 6.94 -10.74
C LYS A 64 5.44 7.52 -11.68
N ASP A 65 5.14 6.81 -12.76
CA ASP A 65 4.36 7.34 -13.88
C ASP A 65 2.92 7.73 -13.51
N THR A 66 2.27 6.94 -12.65
CA THR A 66 0.96 7.25 -12.07
C THR A 66 0.87 6.67 -10.68
N ASN A 67 0.25 7.41 -9.76
CA ASN A 67 -0.05 6.93 -8.43
C ASN A 67 -1.33 7.57 -7.89
N THR A 68 -2.22 6.77 -7.32
CA THR A 68 -3.45 7.24 -6.69
C THR A 68 -3.34 7.19 -5.17
N PHE A 69 -3.66 8.32 -4.52
CA PHE A 69 -3.87 8.39 -3.08
C PHE A 69 -5.37 8.27 -2.75
N ILE A 70 -5.69 7.39 -1.80
CA ILE A 70 -7.01 7.16 -1.23
C ILE A 70 -7.14 7.93 0.08
N HIS A 71 -8.26 8.62 0.25
CA HIS A 71 -8.56 9.44 1.42
C HIS A 71 -9.66 8.82 2.29
N GLY A 72 -9.72 9.23 3.56
CA GLY A 72 -10.64 8.67 4.56
C GLY A 72 -9.93 7.75 5.55
N THR A 73 -10.62 6.73 6.06
CA THR A 73 -10.08 5.85 7.11
C THR A 73 -9.53 4.54 6.55
N LYS A 74 -8.41 4.07 7.12
CA LYS A 74 -7.83 2.76 6.79
C LYS A 74 -8.84 1.62 6.94
N ASN A 75 -9.72 1.69 7.94
CA ASN A 75 -10.75 0.66 8.18
C ASN A 75 -11.73 0.53 7.01
N LYS A 76 -12.11 1.64 6.36
CA LYS A 76 -12.96 1.57 5.15
C LYS A 76 -12.24 0.91 3.99
N ILE A 77 -10.94 1.16 3.83
CA ILE A 77 -10.12 0.54 2.78
C ILE A 77 -9.95 -0.96 3.07
N LYS A 78 -9.62 -1.36 4.30
CA LYS A 78 -9.56 -2.77 4.71
C LYS A 78 -10.87 -3.52 4.47
N ALA A 79 -12.00 -2.87 4.73
CA ALA A 79 -13.32 -3.48 4.51
C ALA A 79 -13.61 -3.83 3.03
N VAL A 80 -12.83 -3.31 2.07
CA VAL A 80 -12.89 -3.75 0.65
C VAL A 80 -12.34 -5.16 0.49
N CYS A 81 -11.45 -5.61 1.37
CA CYS A 81 -10.98 -7.00 1.39
C CYS A 81 -12.02 -7.99 1.93
N GLU A 82 -13.11 -7.49 2.49
CA GLU A 82 -14.23 -8.27 3.03
C GLU A 82 -15.48 -8.07 2.16
N ASP A 83 -16.50 -8.90 2.35
CA ASP A 83 -17.79 -8.70 1.65
C ASP A 83 -18.59 -7.52 2.19
N LYS A 84 -18.16 -6.94 3.32
CA LYS A 84 -18.75 -5.73 3.88
C LYS A 84 -18.69 -4.55 2.92
N ASN A 85 -17.53 -4.32 2.28
CA ASN A 85 -17.36 -3.22 1.33
C ASN A 85 -16.64 -3.61 0.03
N GLY A 86 -16.40 -4.89 -0.21
CA GLY A 86 -15.81 -5.40 -1.44
C GLY A 86 -16.70 -6.38 -2.19
N LYS A 87 -16.50 -6.47 -3.50
CA LYS A 87 -17.00 -7.56 -4.36
C LYS A 87 -15.81 -8.14 -5.14
N PRO A 88 -15.82 -9.44 -5.47
CA PRO A 88 -14.82 -10.01 -6.38
C PRO A 88 -14.76 -9.23 -7.70
N TYR A 89 -13.55 -8.99 -8.21
CA TYR A 89 -13.29 -8.31 -9.47
C TYR A 89 -12.14 -9.02 -10.20
N GLY A 90 -12.44 -9.74 -11.27
CA GLY A 90 -11.47 -10.63 -11.91
C GLY A 90 -10.97 -11.73 -10.96
N ALA A 91 -9.79 -12.29 -11.24
CA ALA A 91 -9.25 -13.42 -10.49
C ALA A 91 -8.63 -13.03 -9.13
N ASN A 92 -7.93 -11.89 -9.07
CA ASN A 92 -7.05 -11.56 -7.93
C ASN A 92 -7.40 -10.22 -7.24
N PHE A 93 -8.47 -9.54 -7.68
CA PHE A 93 -8.82 -8.22 -7.20
C PHE A 93 -10.21 -8.18 -6.58
N ARG A 94 -10.45 -7.11 -5.83
CA ARG A 94 -11.75 -6.75 -5.28
C ARG A 94 -12.03 -5.30 -5.62
N ILE A 95 -13.26 -5.03 -6.02
CA ILE A 95 -13.77 -3.68 -6.26
C ILE A 95 -14.58 -3.22 -5.05
N SER A 96 -14.44 -1.96 -4.66
CA SER A 96 -15.23 -1.39 -3.57
C SER A 96 -16.71 -1.28 -3.92
N LYS A 97 -17.58 -1.47 -2.92
CA LYS A 97 -19.03 -1.22 -3.04
C LYS A 97 -19.39 0.25 -2.87
N SER A 98 -18.59 0.99 -2.11
CA SER A 98 -18.75 2.42 -1.87
C SER A 98 -17.59 3.19 -2.49
N PRO A 99 -17.83 4.38 -3.08
CA PRO A 99 -16.76 5.18 -3.65
C PRO A 99 -15.85 5.77 -2.56
N PHE A 100 -14.61 6.02 -2.93
CA PHE A 100 -13.62 6.71 -2.12
C PHE A 100 -13.27 8.06 -2.72
N GLN A 101 -12.99 9.03 -1.84
CA GLN A 101 -12.27 10.24 -2.26
C GLN A 101 -10.85 9.84 -2.61
N VAL A 102 -10.41 10.16 -3.83
CA VAL A 102 -9.07 9.84 -4.31
C VAL A 102 -8.44 11.02 -5.03
N THR A 103 -7.12 11.03 -5.11
CA THR A 103 -6.35 11.96 -5.94
C THR A 103 -5.32 11.17 -6.72
N THR A 104 -5.48 11.12 -8.05
CA THR A 104 -4.50 10.50 -8.95
C THR A 104 -3.46 11.53 -9.34
N CYS A 105 -2.20 11.19 -9.15
CA CYS A 105 -1.03 11.96 -9.55
C CYS A 105 -0.44 11.31 -10.79
N LYS A 106 -0.61 11.94 -11.95
CA LYS A 106 -0.04 11.48 -13.22
C LYS A 106 1.19 12.29 -13.56
N HIS A 107 2.32 11.63 -13.81
CA HIS A 107 3.55 12.31 -14.18
C HIS A 107 3.37 13.08 -15.49
N ARG A 108 3.87 14.33 -15.57
CA ARG A 108 3.67 15.22 -16.73
C ARG A 108 4.67 15.00 -17.86
N GLY A 109 5.82 14.37 -17.61
CA GLY A 109 6.98 14.48 -18.48
C GLY A 109 7.60 13.15 -18.91
N GLY A 110 8.43 13.20 -19.96
CA GLY A 110 9.13 12.07 -20.54
C GLY A 110 10.48 11.71 -19.90
N SER A 111 10.92 12.42 -18.86
CA SER A 111 12.13 12.07 -18.09
C SER A 111 11.75 11.27 -16.83
N PRO A 112 12.35 10.10 -16.58
CA PRO A 112 12.13 9.36 -15.33
C PRO A 112 12.92 9.93 -14.14
N ARG A 113 13.70 11.00 -14.33
CA ARG A 113 14.57 11.59 -13.29
C ARG A 113 13.96 12.85 -12.65
N PRO A 114 14.21 13.10 -11.35
CA PRO A 114 13.82 14.35 -10.69
C PRO A 114 14.33 15.62 -11.38
N PRO A 115 13.67 16.78 -11.19
CA PRO A 115 12.44 16.98 -10.42
C PRO A 115 11.21 16.40 -11.15
N CYS A 116 10.37 15.66 -10.40
CA CYS A 116 9.16 15.04 -10.94
C CYS A 116 7.98 15.98 -10.74
N TYR A 117 7.27 16.31 -11.83
CA TYR A 117 6.06 17.14 -11.79
C TYR A 117 4.83 16.34 -12.19
N TYR A 118 3.74 16.55 -11.47
CA TYR A 118 2.53 15.75 -11.56
C TYR A 118 1.30 16.60 -11.87
N ARG A 119 0.36 16.01 -12.59
CA ARG A 119 -1.00 16.51 -12.77
C ARG A 119 -1.91 15.76 -11.79
N ALA A 120 -2.61 16.50 -10.96
CA ALA A 120 -3.58 15.96 -10.02
C ALA A 120 -4.95 15.81 -10.69
N THR A 121 -5.61 14.70 -10.40
CA THR A 121 -7.02 14.48 -10.73
C THR A 121 -7.73 13.96 -9.48
N ALA A 122 -8.39 14.88 -8.78
CA ALA A 122 -9.22 14.57 -7.63
C ALA A 122 -10.58 14.02 -8.11
N GLY A 123 -11.15 13.09 -7.35
CA GLY A 123 -12.48 12.56 -7.63
C GLY A 123 -13.04 11.70 -6.51
N SER A 124 -14.26 11.23 -6.73
CA SER A 124 -14.96 10.24 -5.91
C SER A 124 -15.31 9.06 -6.78
N ARG A 125 -14.68 7.90 -6.56
CA ARG A 125 -14.82 6.72 -7.43
C ARG A 125 -14.49 5.45 -6.67
N ASP A 126 -14.97 4.33 -7.19
CA ASP A 126 -14.65 3.02 -6.66
C ASP A 126 -13.17 2.70 -6.85
N ILE A 127 -12.61 1.89 -5.95
CA ILE A 127 -11.23 1.43 -6.01
C ILE A 127 -11.18 -0.06 -6.29
N VAL A 128 -10.15 -0.48 -7.01
CA VAL A 128 -9.84 -1.89 -7.26
C VAL A 128 -8.51 -2.21 -6.60
N ILE A 129 -8.51 -3.20 -5.70
CA ILE A 129 -7.34 -3.58 -4.90
C ILE A 129 -7.17 -5.09 -4.83
N ALA A 130 -5.94 -5.56 -4.71
CA ALA A 130 -5.66 -6.94 -4.34
C ALA A 130 -5.49 -7.03 -2.81
N CYS A 131 -5.92 -8.15 -2.24
CA CYS A 131 -5.90 -8.40 -0.81
C CYS A 131 -5.16 -9.68 -0.47
N GLU A 132 -4.32 -9.63 0.56
CA GLU A 132 -3.66 -10.78 1.16
C GLU A 132 -4.09 -10.84 2.64
N ARG A 133 -4.70 -11.94 3.06
CA ARG A 133 -5.20 -12.17 4.44
C ARG A 133 -6.05 -11.03 5.02
N GLY A 134 -6.93 -10.46 4.19
CA GLY A 134 -7.83 -9.38 4.58
C GLY A 134 -7.18 -7.98 4.60
N LEU A 135 -5.93 -7.85 4.18
CA LEU A 135 -5.22 -6.57 4.08
C LEU A 135 -4.98 -6.19 2.61
N PRO A 136 -5.15 -4.90 2.24
CA PRO A 136 -4.88 -4.43 0.90
C PRO A 136 -3.37 -4.36 0.65
N VAL A 137 -2.91 -4.96 -0.45
CA VAL A 137 -1.47 -5.05 -0.77
C VAL A 137 -1.11 -4.47 -2.14
N HIS A 138 -2.10 -4.19 -2.97
CA HIS A 138 -1.89 -3.62 -4.31
C HIS A 138 -3.10 -2.80 -4.74
N PHE A 139 -2.86 -1.66 -5.40
CA PHE A 139 -3.88 -0.82 -6.01
C PHE A 139 -3.79 -0.96 -7.54
N ASP A 140 -4.92 -1.22 -8.19
CA ASP A 140 -4.98 -1.32 -9.64
C ASP A 140 -5.17 0.06 -10.29
N GLU A 141 -4.08 0.69 -10.71
CA GLU A 141 -4.10 1.97 -11.43
C GLU A 141 -4.72 1.86 -12.83
N SER A 142 -4.78 0.67 -13.41
CA SER A 142 -5.32 0.47 -14.76
C SER A 142 -6.83 0.69 -14.83
N PHE A 143 -7.53 0.47 -13.71
CA PHE A 143 -8.96 0.73 -13.58
C PHE A 143 -9.36 2.19 -13.87
N TYR A 144 -8.43 3.13 -13.74
CA TYR A 144 -8.65 4.55 -14.03
C TYR A 144 -8.10 5.01 -15.38
N ARG A 145 -7.46 4.12 -16.13
CA ARG A 145 -7.02 4.45 -17.49
C ARG A 145 -8.25 4.43 -18.40
N PRO A 146 -8.37 5.40 -19.32
CA PRO A 146 -9.40 5.38 -20.36
C PRO A 146 -9.33 4.12 -21.23
#